data_AF-A0A227J4L3-F1
#
_entry.id   AF-A0A227J4L3-F1
#
_cell.length_a   1.000
_cell.length_b   1.000
_cell.length_c   1.000
_cell.angle_alpha   90.00
_cell.angle_beta   90.00
_cell.angle_gamma   90.00
#
_symmetry.space_group_name_H-M   'P 1'
#
loop_
_entity.id
_entity.type
_entity.pdbx_description
1 polymer ?
#
loop_
_entity_poly.entity_id
_entity_poly.type
_entity_poly.pdbx_seq_one_letter_code
_entity_poly.pdbx_strand_id
1 'polypeptide(L)'
;MFAFVRQFPLYIMVSVVAGVPLLLAIFLAVQHTINLNTQSHQALKDQQLVTLITHYDNLAHNLAVERGLTAGVLGSQGKTEIVQKLTQQRKKVDDAVNSLVQLNTPL
;
A
#
# COMPACT_ATOMS: atom_id res chain seq x y z
N MET A 1 51.05 9.65 29.47
CA MET A 1 49.68 9.67 28.88
C MET A 1 48.80 8.50 29.38
N PHE A 2 48.97 8.03 30.62
CA PHE A 2 48.09 7.02 31.25
C PHE A 2 47.87 7.26 32.76
N ALA A 3 48.13 8.47 33.25
CA ALA A 3 47.96 8.80 34.68
C ALA A 3 46.47 8.92 35.09
N PHE A 4 45.56 9.07 34.12
CA PHE A 4 44.12 9.19 34.35
C PHE A 4 43.44 7.85 34.64
N VAL A 5 44.05 6.72 34.20
CA VAL A 5 43.46 5.37 34.30
C VAL A 5 43.60 4.78 35.72
N ARG A 6 44.52 5.31 36.54
CA ARG A 6 44.85 4.77 37.87
C ARG A 6 43.93 5.26 39.00
N GLN A 7 43.09 6.27 38.75
CA GLN A 7 42.25 6.89 39.78
C GLN A 7 40.85 6.28 39.87
N PHE A 8 40.45 5.50 38.87
CA PHE A 8 39.15 4.84 38.84
C PHE A 8 39.32 3.38 39.26
N PRO A 9 38.54 2.91 40.24
CA PRO A 9 38.59 1.51 40.65
C PRO A 9 38.17 0.60 39.48
N LEU A 10 38.87 -0.53 39.33
CA LEU A 10 38.77 -1.47 38.21
C LEU A 10 37.32 -1.86 37.84
N TYR A 11 36.43 -1.94 38.83
CA TYR A 11 35.02 -2.28 38.59
C TYR A 11 34.30 -1.24 37.72
N ILE A 12 34.62 0.06 37.82
CA ILE A 12 34.00 1.11 37.01
C ILE A 12 34.41 0.97 35.55
N MET A 13 35.70 0.67 35.31
CA MET A 13 36.21 0.52 33.95
C MET A 13 35.59 -0.69 33.24
N VAL A 14 35.45 -1.82 33.95
CA VAL A 14 34.78 -3.02 33.45
C VAL A 14 33.28 -2.76 33.23
N SER A 15 32.60 -2.09 34.16
CA SER A 15 31.18 -1.76 34.03
C SER A 15 30.89 -0.79 32.89
N VAL A 16 31.78 0.17 32.59
CA VAL A 16 31.61 1.09 31.46
C VAL A 16 31.85 0.37 30.13
N VAL A 17 32.91 -0.45 30.05
CA VAL A 17 33.25 -1.21 28.83
C VAL A 17 32.18 -2.26 28.49
N ALA A 18 31.55 -2.88 29.50
CA ALA A 18 30.45 -3.83 29.27
C ALA A 18 29.07 -3.16 29.20
N GLY A 19 28.84 -2.11 29.98
CA GLY A 19 27.53 -1.47 30.12
C GLY A 19 27.18 -0.55 28.96
N VAL A 20 28.14 0.20 28.42
CA VAL A 20 27.89 1.11 27.29
C VAL A 20 27.43 0.35 26.03
N PRO A 21 28.11 -0.72 25.57
CA PRO A 21 27.64 -1.50 24.42
C PRO A 21 26.28 -2.14 24.65
N LEU A 22 25.99 -2.58 25.87
CA LEU A 22 24.73 -3.25 26.22
C LEU A 22 23.55 -2.27 26.20
N LEU A 23 23.73 -1.05 26.73
CA LEU A 23 22.73 0.01 26.64
C LEU A 23 22.51 0.45 25.18
N LEU A 24 23.56 0.50 24.37
CA LEU A 24 23.48 0.83 22.95
C LEU A 24 22.71 -0.25 22.16
N ALA A 25 22.94 -1.52 22.47
CA ALA A 25 22.21 -2.64 21.88
C ALA A 25 20.72 -2.59 22.24
N ILE A 26 20.38 -2.31 23.50
CA ILE A 26 18.98 -2.16 23.95
C ILE A 26 18.33 -0.97 23.24
N PHE A 27 19.02 0.17 23.15
CA PHE A 27 18.51 1.36 22.46
C PHE A 27 18.24 1.08 20.98
N LEU A 28 19.18 0.45 20.28
CA LEU A 28 19.00 0.05 18.88
C LEU A 28 17.88 -0.97 18.71
N ALA A 29 17.74 -1.94 19.62
CA ALA A 29 16.66 -2.92 19.60
C ALA A 29 15.29 -2.26 19.77
N VAL A 30 15.15 -1.34 20.72
CA VAL A 30 13.90 -0.58 20.94
C VAL A 30 13.55 0.25 19.71
N GLN A 31 14.53 0.96 19.13
CA GLN A 31 14.33 1.72 17.90
C GLN A 31 13.92 0.83 16.72
N HIS A 32 14.51 -0.36 16.62
CA HIS A 32 14.18 -1.33 15.58
C HIS A 32 12.73 -1.85 15.74
N THR A 33 12.30 -2.14 16.97
CA THR A 33 10.92 -2.58 17.25
C THR A 33 9.89 -1.50 16.94
N ILE A 34 10.17 -0.23 17.27
CA ILE A 34 9.27 0.90 16.93
C ILE A 34 9.17 1.06 15.40
N ASN A 35 10.31 0.98 14.70
CA ASN A 35 10.37 1.18 13.25
C ASN A 35 9.72 0.03 12.44
N LEU A 36 9.72 -1.19 12.97
CA LEU A 36 9.02 -2.34 12.39
C LEU A 36 7.49 -2.16 12.47
N ASN A 37 7.01 -1.56 13.55
CA ASN A 37 5.57 -1.34 13.74
C ASN A 37 5.03 -0.25 12.80
N THR A 38 5.82 0.81 12.56
CA THR A 38 5.47 1.85 11.58
C THR A 38 5.48 1.35 10.13
N GLN A 39 6.41 0.44 9.78
CA GLN A 39 6.45 -0.15 8.44
C GLN A 39 5.26 -1.07 8.15
N SER A 40 4.76 -1.81 9.16
CA SER A 40 3.56 -2.64 9.00
C SER A 40 2.31 -1.79 8.72
N HIS A 41 2.17 -0.63 9.40
CA HIS A 41 1.08 0.31 9.14
C HIS A 41 1.18 1.00 7.76
N GLN A 42 2.38 1.24 7.25
CA GLN A 42 2.60 1.75 5.89
C GLN A 42 2.27 0.69 4.84
N ALA A 43 2.74 -0.54 5.02
CA ALA A 43 2.48 -1.65 4.10
C ALA A 43 0.97 -1.98 3.97
N LEU A 44 0.20 -1.88 5.06
CA LEU A 44 -1.26 -2.08 5.01
C LEU A 44 -1.97 -0.96 4.24
N LYS A 45 -1.53 0.29 4.37
CA LYS A 45 -2.06 1.42 3.59
C LYS A 45 -1.70 1.32 2.11
N ASP A 46 -0.47 0.89 1.82
CA ASP A 46 -0.01 0.68 0.45
C ASP A 46 -0.78 -0.45 -0.22
N GLN A 47 -1.08 -1.54 0.50
CA GLN A 47 -1.92 -2.62 -0.01
C GLN A 47 -3.33 -2.13 -0.35
N GLN A 48 -3.95 -1.35 0.53
CA GLN A 48 -5.28 -0.77 0.29
C GLN A 48 -5.28 0.15 -0.95
N LEU A 49 -4.24 0.97 -1.11
CA LEU A 49 -4.08 1.83 -2.29
C LEU A 49 -3.87 1.04 -3.57
N VAL A 50 -3.01 0.01 -3.56
CA VAL A 50 -2.77 -0.84 -4.73
C VAL A 50 -4.06 -1.56 -5.14
N THR A 51 -4.80 -2.14 -4.19
CA THR A 51 -6.10 -2.77 -4.47
C THR A 51 -7.10 -1.78 -5.04
N LEU A 52 -7.15 -0.55 -4.52
CA LEU A 52 -8.02 0.49 -5.07
C LEU A 52 -7.64 0.84 -6.51
N ILE A 53 -6.35 1.08 -6.77
CA ILE A 53 -5.83 1.43 -8.09
C ILE A 53 -6.12 0.32 -9.11
N THR A 54 -5.94 -0.96 -8.75
CA THR A 54 -6.21 -2.06 -9.68
C THR A 54 -7.71 -2.18 -10.02
N HIS A 55 -8.61 -1.92 -9.07
CA HIS A 55 -10.03 -1.88 -9.36
C HIS A 55 -10.42 -0.67 -10.24
N TYR A 56 -9.80 0.50 -10.01
CA TYR A 56 -9.99 1.67 -10.88
C TYR A 56 -9.46 1.45 -12.30
N ASP A 57 -8.31 0.78 -12.48
CA ASP A 57 -7.77 0.44 -13.80
C ASP A 57 -8.70 -0.50 -14.57
N ASN A 58 -9.23 -1.52 -13.89
CA ASN A 58 -10.24 -2.42 -14.46
C ASN A 58 -11.52 -1.67 -14.87
N LEU A 59 -11.98 -0.71 -14.07
CA LEU A 59 -13.10 0.15 -14.43
C LEU A 59 -12.78 0.99 -15.66
N ALA A 60 -11.62 1.66 -15.67
CA ALA A 60 -11.19 2.52 -16.78
C ALA A 60 -11.10 1.73 -18.09
N HIS A 61 -10.58 0.51 -18.04
CA HIS A 61 -10.52 -0.39 -19.19
C HIS A 61 -11.93 -0.71 -19.73
N ASN A 62 -12.86 -1.12 -18.86
CA ASN A 62 -14.22 -1.46 -19.27
C ASN A 62 -14.99 -0.25 -19.81
N LEU A 63 -14.76 0.95 -19.26
CA LEU A 63 -15.31 2.21 -19.76
C LEU A 63 -14.73 2.57 -21.13
N ALA A 64 -13.44 2.35 -21.37
CA ALA A 64 -12.84 2.56 -22.69
C ALA A 64 -13.47 1.65 -23.75
N VAL A 65 -13.70 0.37 -23.41
CA VAL A 65 -14.41 -0.56 -24.28
C VAL A 65 -15.85 -0.11 -24.54
N GLU A 66 -16.57 0.35 -23.51
CA GLU A 66 -17.94 0.87 -23.68
C GLU A 66 -17.96 2.11 -24.59
N ARG A 67 -17.02 3.03 -24.44
CA ARG A 67 -16.87 4.21 -25.32
C ARG A 67 -16.62 3.79 -26.76
N GLY A 68 -15.75 2.80 -26.99
CA GLY A 68 -15.49 2.23 -28.31
C GLY A 68 -16.73 1.60 -28.95
N LEU A 69 -17.47 0.80 -28.18
CA LEU A 69 -18.72 0.20 -28.63
C LEU A 69 -19.81 1.24 -28.90
N THR A 70 -19.90 2.29 -28.08
CA THR A 70 -20.83 3.41 -28.28
C THR A 70 -20.53 4.14 -29.59
N ALA A 71 -19.26 4.45 -29.85
CA ALA A 71 -18.85 5.01 -31.14
C ALA A 71 -19.17 4.08 -32.31
N GLY A 72 -19.00 2.76 -32.12
CA GLY A 72 -19.40 1.75 -33.09
C GLY A 72 -20.91 1.70 -33.35
N VAL A 73 -21.74 1.87 -32.32
CA VAL A 73 -23.22 1.97 -32.47
C VAL A 73 -23.58 3.20 -33.29
N LEU A 74 -22.99 4.37 -32.98
CA LEU A 74 -23.22 5.60 -33.74
C LEU A 74 -22.77 5.47 -35.20
N GLY A 75 -21.57 4.94 -35.43
CA GLY A 75 -21.01 4.75 -36.78
C GLY A 75 -21.73 3.70 -37.62
N SER A 76 -22.39 2.72 -36.98
CA SER A 76 -23.16 1.67 -37.66
C SER A 76 -24.65 1.98 -37.80
N GLN A 77 -25.08 3.20 -37.44
CA GLN A 77 -26.49 3.61 -37.43
C GLN A 77 -27.40 2.70 -36.59
N GLY A 78 -26.87 2.18 -35.47
CA GLY A 78 -27.68 1.39 -34.54
C GLY A 78 -27.88 -0.07 -34.94
N LYS A 79 -26.93 -0.69 -35.67
CA LYS A 79 -27.00 -2.14 -35.96
C LYS A 79 -27.20 -2.95 -34.68
N THR A 80 -28.22 -3.81 -34.69
CA THR A 80 -28.69 -4.60 -33.55
C THR A 80 -27.58 -5.41 -32.87
N GLU A 81 -26.64 -5.96 -33.64
CA GLU A 81 -25.52 -6.75 -33.10
C GLU A 81 -24.58 -5.92 -32.21
N ILE A 82 -24.29 -4.68 -32.61
CA ILE A 82 -23.38 -3.79 -31.86
C ILE A 82 -24.10 -3.20 -30.65
N VAL A 83 -25.41 -2.93 -30.77
CA VAL A 83 -26.28 -2.51 -29.66
C VAL A 83 -26.38 -3.61 -28.59
N GLN A 84 -26.47 -4.88 -28.98
CA GLN A 84 -26.46 -6.00 -28.05
C GLN A 84 -25.11 -6.11 -27.33
N LYS A 85 -23.98 -5.98 -28.05
CA LYS A 85 -22.64 -5.96 -27.44
C LYS A 85 -22.47 -4.78 -26.47
N LEU A 86 -22.97 -3.60 -26.81
CA LEU A 86 -22.96 -2.43 -25.93
C LEU A 86 -23.80 -2.67 -24.66
N THR A 87 -24.99 -3.24 -24.80
CA THR A 87 -25.87 -3.54 -23.65
C THR A 87 -25.22 -4.56 -22.70
N GLN A 88 -24.54 -5.57 -23.24
CA GLN A 88 -23.78 -6.53 -22.44
C GLN A 88 -22.59 -5.88 -21.75
N GLN A 89 -21.87 -4.99 -22.43
CA GLN A 89 -20.72 -4.28 -21.85
C GLN A 89 -21.16 -3.32 -20.74
N ARG A 90 -22.31 -2.64 -20.88
CA ARG A 90 -22.88 -1.77 -19.85
C ARG A 90 -23.10 -2.49 -18.53
N LYS A 91 -23.68 -3.69 -18.57
CA LYS A 91 -23.85 -4.51 -17.35
C LYS A 91 -22.53 -4.77 -16.63
N LYS A 92 -21.46 -5.07 -17.39
CA LYS A 92 -20.13 -5.29 -16.80
C LYS A 92 -19.55 -4.04 -16.16
N VAL A 93 -19.76 -2.88 -16.77
CA VAL A 93 -19.36 -1.59 -16.21
C VAL A 93 -20.15 -1.30 -14.94
N ASP A 94 -21.47 -1.49 -14.96
CA ASP A 94 -22.34 -1.30 -13.79
C ASP A 94 -21.93 -2.20 -12.61
N ASP A 95 -21.62 -3.48 -12.88
CA ASP A 95 -21.13 -4.42 -11.86
C ASP A 95 -19.76 -3.98 -11.28
N ALA A 96 -18.86 -3.46 -12.12
CA ALA A 96 -17.57 -2.93 -11.70
C ALA A 96 -17.70 -1.64 -10.86
N VAL A 97 -18.62 -0.74 -11.23
CA VAL A 97 -18.95 0.47 -10.45
C VAL A 97 -19.52 0.07 -9.09
N ASN A 98 -20.49 -0.85 -9.04
CA ASN A 98 -21.08 -1.32 -7.80
C ASN A 98 -20.04 -1.93 -6.86
N SER A 99 -19.10 -2.71 -7.41
CA SER A 99 -18.00 -3.29 -6.65
C SER A 99 -17.08 -2.22 -6.03
N LEU A 100 -16.78 -1.15 -6.78
CA LEU A 100 -16.00 -0.02 -6.29
C LEU A 100 -16.71 0.80 -5.22
N VAL A 101 -18.02 1.03 -5.37
CA VAL A 101 -18.84 1.77 -4.40
C VAL A 101 -18.89 1.02 -3.07
N GLN A 102 -19.06 -0.31 -3.10
CA GLN A 102 -19.03 -1.15 -1.90
C GLN A 102 -17.67 -1.14 -1.19
N LEU A 103 -16.57 -1.07 -1.95
CA LEU A 103 -15.22 -0.99 -1.39
C LEU A 103 -14.94 0.37 -0.69
N ASN A 104 -15.59 1.44 -1.14
CA ASN A 104 -15.39 2.81 -0.63
C ASN A 104 -16.35 3.18 0.52
N THR A 105 -17.37 2.38 0.82
CA THR A 105 -18.25 2.62 1.98
C THR A 105 -17.52 2.28 3.28
N PRO A 106 -17.25 3.25 4.17
CA PRO A 106 -16.69 2.96 5.48
C PRO A 106 -17.73 2.19 6.31
N LEU A 107 -17.30 1.09 6.93
CA LEU A 107 -17.94 0.51 8.12
C LEU A 107 -17.86 1.50 9.29
#